data_AF-A0A1Y5SZW3-F1
#
_entry.id   AF-A0A1Y5SZW3-F1
#
_cell.length_a   1.000
_cell.length_b   1.000
_cell.length_c   1.000
_cell.angle_alpha   90.00
_cell.angle_beta   90.00
_cell.angle_gamma   90.00
#
_symmetry.space_group_name_H-M   'P 1'
#
loop_
_entity.id
_entity.type
_entity.pdbx_description
1 polymer ?
#
loop_
_entity_poly.entity_id
_entity_poly.type
_entity_poly.pdbx_seq_one_letter_code
_entity_poly.pdbx_strand_id
1 'polypeptide(L)'
;MSAPARFRGAAPVGVLEDLALPEAFLVRLMRQWADSPAQRRQAQRDLTIALGFDAGAHAAEALRAFQRCLARHARRPLMQHGLSCQCLGADECALSHLVAAAAAGDRQDSRLFTSLLVSGSAVTELMDLAETLGRALRAQAVPEPSYRPSGHRPTSTLH
;
A
#
# COMPACT_ATOMS: atom_id res chain seq x y z
N MET A 1 15.03 -25.15 19.58
CA MET A 1 14.38 -24.47 18.45
C MET A 1 13.75 -23.19 18.98
N SER A 2 14.35 -22.02 18.74
CA SER A 2 13.76 -20.75 19.18
C SER A 2 12.48 -20.47 18.39
N ALA A 3 11.41 -20.10 19.09
CA ALA A 3 10.17 -19.67 18.44
C ALA A 3 10.46 -18.50 17.49
N PRO A 4 9.88 -18.46 16.29
CA PRO A 4 10.07 -17.34 15.38
C PRO A 4 9.61 -16.05 16.07
N ALA A 5 10.42 -15.00 15.99
CA ALA A 5 10.07 -13.70 16.54
C ALA A 5 8.73 -13.24 15.95
N ARG A 6 7.71 -13.09 16.81
CA ARG A 6 6.39 -12.57 16.41
C ARG A 6 6.53 -11.06 16.14
N PHE A 7 6.78 -10.71 14.89
CA PHE A 7 6.74 -9.32 14.45
C PHE A 7 5.29 -8.85 14.37
N ARG A 8 4.89 -7.89 15.21
CA ARG A 8 3.49 -7.45 15.39
C ARG A 8 2.83 -6.83 14.13
N GLY A 9 3.58 -6.61 13.04
CA GLY A 9 3.05 -6.11 11.75
C GLY A 9 2.92 -7.17 10.65
N ALA A 10 3.55 -8.34 10.81
CA ALA A 10 3.56 -9.41 9.81
C ALA A 10 2.47 -10.47 10.02
N ALA A 11 1.65 -10.33 11.07
CA ALA A 11 0.53 -11.23 11.26
C ALA A 11 -0.49 -11.05 10.11
N PRO A 12 -0.98 -12.15 9.51
CA PRO A 12 -1.99 -12.06 8.46
C PRO A 12 -3.28 -11.48 9.03
N VAL A 13 -3.78 -10.43 8.39
CA VAL A 13 -5.06 -9.78 8.68
C VAL A 13 -6.06 -9.93 7.52
N GLY A 14 -5.63 -10.53 6.41
CA GLY A 14 -6.44 -10.79 5.22
C GLY A 14 -5.62 -11.46 4.12
N VAL A 15 -6.16 -11.50 2.89
CA VAL A 15 -5.46 -11.98 1.69
C VAL A 15 -5.49 -10.93 0.58
N LEU A 16 -4.48 -10.94 -0.28
CA LEU A 16 -4.36 -9.98 -1.40
C LEU A 16 -5.55 -10.02 -2.37
N GLU A 17 -6.16 -11.19 -2.54
CA GLU A 17 -7.29 -11.40 -3.47
C GLU A 17 -8.57 -10.67 -3.04
N ASP A 18 -8.66 -10.27 -1.77
CA ASP A 18 -9.80 -9.51 -1.25
C ASP A 18 -9.68 -8.00 -1.47
N LEU A 19 -8.51 -7.50 -1.91
CA LEU A 19 -8.30 -6.09 -2.19
C LEU A 19 -8.81 -5.70 -3.59
N ALA A 20 -9.22 -4.44 -3.76
CA ALA A 20 -9.49 -3.93 -5.10
C ALA A 20 -8.19 -3.92 -5.94
N LEU A 21 -8.33 -3.96 -7.26
CA LEU A 21 -7.17 -4.05 -8.17
C LEU A 21 -6.09 -2.98 -7.92
N PRO A 22 -6.40 -1.69 -7.71
CA PRO A 22 -5.37 -0.67 -7.45
C PRO A 22 -4.62 -0.91 -6.14
N GLU A 23 -5.31 -1.39 -5.11
CA GLU A 23 -4.79 -1.69 -3.78
C GLU A 23 -3.89 -2.92 -3.80
N ALA A 24 -4.34 -4.01 -4.42
CA ALA A 24 -3.54 -5.21 -4.62
C ALA A 24 -2.27 -4.91 -5.42
N PHE A 25 -2.38 -4.08 -6.47
CA PHE A 25 -1.24 -3.66 -7.28
C PHE A 25 -0.25 -2.83 -6.46
N LEU A 26 -0.74 -1.86 -5.67
CA LEU A 26 0.10 -1.08 -4.76
C LEU A 26 0.87 -1.99 -3.79
N VAL A 27 0.21 -2.95 -3.13
CA VAL A 27 0.89 -3.86 -2.19
C VAL A 27 1.99 -4.65 -2.89
N ARG A 28 1.76 -5.15 -4.11
CA ARG A 28 2.79 -5.82 -4.91
C ARG A 28 3.97 -4.90 -5.22
N LEU A 29 3.72 -3.66 -5.64
CA LEU A 29 4.76 -2.67 -5.89
C LEU A 29 5.58 -2.38 -4.64
N MET A 30 4.93 -2.24 -3.48
CA MET A 30 5.62 -2.03 -2.20
C MET A 30 6.54 -3.20 -1.86
N ARG A 31 6.09 -4.45 -2.05
CA ARG A 31 6.91 -5.65 -1.81
C ARG A 31 8.10 -5.73 -2.75
N GLN A 32 7.89 -5.47 -4.04
CA GLN A 32 8.98 -5.41 -5.04
C GLN A 32 10.01 -4.34 -4.69
N TRP A 33 9.55 -3.19 -4.19
CA TRP A 33 10.43 -2.09 -3.83
C TRP A 33 11.37 -2.44 -2.67
N ALA A 34 10.89 -3.23 -1.72
CA ALA A 34 11.61 -3.60 -0.51
C ALA A 34 12.72 -4.64 -0.75
N ASP A 35 12.56 -5.50 -1.76
CA ASP A 35 13.40 -6.68 -1.99
C ASP A 35 14.81 -6.32 -2.48
N SER A 36 14.93 -5.78 -3.70
CA SER A 36 16.25 -5.54 -4.32
C SER A 36 16.23 -4.44 -5.39
N PRO A 37 17.39 -3.88 -5.80
CA PRO A 37 17.46 -2.94 -6.91
C PRO A 37 16.89 -3.49 -8.23
N ALA A 38 17.00 -4.80 -8.45
CA ALA A 38 16.41 -5.45 -9.63
C ALA A 38 14.88 -5.43 -9.56
N GLN A 39 14.31 -5.76 -8.39
CA GLN A 39 12.85 -5.71 -8.17
C GLN A 39 12.30 -4.28 -8.21
N ARG A 40 13.06 -3.28 -7.74
CA ARG A 40 12.69 -1.85 -7.91
C ARG A 40 12.60 -1.44 -9.38
N ARG A 41 13.52 -1.92 -10.22
CA ARG A 41 13.43 -1.70 -11.68
C ARG A 41 12.23 -2.42 -12.28
N GLN A 42 11.91 -3.62 -11.79
CA GLN A 42 10.72 -4.33 -12.23
C GLN A 42 9.44 -3.57 -11.85
N ALA A 43 9.33 -3.05 -10.63
CA ALA A 43 8.22 -2.20 -10.21
C ALA A 43 8.03 -0.97 -11.11
N GLN A 44 9.14 -0.33 -11.51
CA GLN A 44 9.09 0.78 -12.46
C GLN A 44 8.58 0.34 -13.84
N ARG A 45 9.01 -0.83 -14.34
CA ARG A 45 8.50 -1.39 -15.60
C ARG A 45 7.02 -1.73 -15.51
N ASP A 46 6.59 -2.34 -14.40
CA ASP A 46 5.20 -2.70 -14.17
C ASP A 46 4.30 -1.44 -14.18
N LEU A 47 4.78 -0.34 -13.59
CA LEU A 47 4.10 0.97 -13.67
C LEU A 47 4.06 1.53 -15.09
N THR A 48 5.15 1.45 -15.85
CA THR A 48 5.16 1.87 -17.26
C THR A 48 4.21 1.03 -18.12
N ILE A 49 4.14 -0.27 -17.90
CA ILE A 49 3.23 -1.17 -18.62
C ILE A 49 1.78 -0.84 -18.26
N ALA A 50 1.48 -0.62 -16.98
CA ALA A 50 0.13 -0.37 -16.51
C ALA A 50 -0.41 1.03 -16.89
N LEU A 51 0.47 2.05 -16.88
CA LEU A 51 0.05 3.46 -16.97
C LEU A 51 0.51 4.16 -18.26
N GLY A 52 1.39 3.54 -19.04
CA GLY A 52 2.10 4.19 -20.14
C GLY A 52 3.40 4.86 -19.68
N PHE A 53 4.19 5.36 -20.64
CA PHE A 53 5.54 5.85 -20.38
C PHE A 53 5.58 7.04 -19.41
N ASP A 54 4.89 8.13 -19.73
CA ASP A 54 4.94 9.36 -18.93
C ASP A 54 4.25 9.20 -17.57
N ALA A 55 3.03 8.67 -17.55
CA ALA A 55 2.28 8.46 -16.31
C ALA A 55 2.94 7.39 -15.42
N GLY A 56 3.52 6.34 -16.01
CA GLY A 56 4.28 5.33 -15.30
C GLY A 56 5.56 5.90 -14.66
N ALA A 57 6.27 6.77 -15.37
CA ALA A 57 7.43 7.47 -14.82
C ALA A 57 7.06 8.37 -13.63
N HIS A 58 5.94 9.09 -13.74
CA HIS A 58 5.43 9.94 -12.65
C HIS A 58 5.02 9.11 -11.43
N ALA A 59 4.27 8.03 -11.63
CA ALA A 59 3.89 7.11 -10.56
C ALA A 59 5.11 6.44 -9.90
N ALA A 60 6.15 6.13 -10.67
CA ALA A 60 7.38 5.54 -10.14
C ALA A 60 8.18 6.53 -9.26
N GLU A 61 8.22 7.83 -9.60
CA GLU A 61 8.78 8.85 -8.72
C GLU A 61 7.91 9.02 -7.46
N ALA A 62 6.59 9.04 -7.58
CA ALA A 62 5.69 9.13 -6.43
C ALA A 62 5.89 7.94 -5.47
N LEU A 63 5.95 6.71 -5.99
CA LEU A 63 6.24 5.50 -5.21
C LEU A 63 7.61 5.60 -4.52
N ARG A 64 8.63 6.06 -5.25
CA ARG A 64 9.98 6.25 -4.70
C ARG A 64 9.99 7.28 -3.57
N ALA A 65 9.32 8.42 -3.75
CA ALA A 65 9.22 9.45 -2.73
C ALA A 65 8.48 8.95 -1.49
N PHE A 66 7.35 8.25 -1.68
CA PHE A 66 6.58 7.61 -0.62
C PHE A 66 7.43 6.61 0.18
N GLN A 67 8.12 5.70 -0.49
CA GLN A 67 9.01 4.71 0.14
C GLN A 67 10.17 5.37 0.90
N ARG A 68 10.76 6.45 0.35
CA ARG A 68 11.80 7.23 1.06
C ARG A 68 11.25 7.92 2.31
N CYS A 69 10.04 8.46 2.25
CA CYS A 69 9.39 9.10 3.40
C CYS A 69 9.17 8.08 4.53
N LEU A 70 8.61 6.91 4.20
CA LEU A 70 8.44 5.80 5.16
C LEU A 70 9.78 5.36 5.77
N ALA A 71 10.81 5.16 4.94
CA ALA A 71 12.12 4.74 5.42
C ALA A 71 12.76 5.74 6.40
N ARG A 72 12.46 7.04 6.27
CA ARG A 72 12.97 8.09 7.16
C ARG A 72 12.14 8.27 8.44
N HIS A 73 10.82 8.12 8.35
CA HIS A 73 9.90 8.60 9.38
C HIS A 73 9.00 7.52 10.00
N ALA A 74 9.10 6.26 9.55
CA ALA A 74 8.35 5.18 10.15
C ALA A 74 8.73 5.01 11.63
N ARG A 75 7.73 4.90 12.49
CA ARG A 75 7.93 4.83 13.95
C ARG A 75 8.46 3.48 14.44
N ARG A 76 8.43 2.49 13.55
CA ARG A 76 8.96 1.15 13.74
C ARG A 76 9.30 0.56 12.36
N PRO A 77 10.10 -0.51 12.29
CA PRO A 77 10.23 -1.28 11.08
C PRO A 77 8.84 -1.71 10.57
N LEU A 78 8.54 -1.36 9.32
CA LEU A 78 7.33 -1.79 8.62
C LEU A 78 7.58 -3.16 8.02
N MET A 79 6.69 -4.10 8.29
CA MET A 79 6.80 -5.46 7.82
C MET A 79 6.12 -5.60 6.47
N GLN A 80 6.80 -6.26 5.55
CA GLN A 80 6.28 -6.57 4.22
C GLN A 80 6.46 -8.05 3.98
N HIS A 81 5.46 -8.66 3.37
CA HIS A 81 5.52 -10.07 3.00
C HIS A 81 6.34 -10.25 1.71
N GLY A 82 6.80 -11.47 1.49
CA GLY A 82 7.48 -11.83 0.25
C GLY A 82 6.56 -11.70 -0.98
N LEU A 83 7.17 -11.57 -2.15
CA LEU A 83 6.47 -11.35 -3.43
C LEU A 83 5.42 -12.42 -3.77
N SER A 84 5.68 -13.68 -3.42
CA SER A 84 4.78 -14.82 -3.67
C SER A 84 3.77 -15.08 -2.55
N CYS A 85 3.83 -14.33 -1.44
CA CYS A 85 2.95 -14.54 -0.29
C CYS A 85 1.54 -14.00 -0.57
N GLN A 86 0.50 -14.78 -0.31
CA GLN A 86 -0.88 -14.32 -0.48
C GLN A 86 -1.44 -13.57 0.73
N CYS A 87 -0.78 -13.69 1.88
CA CYS A 87 -1.20 -13.00 3.10
C CYS A 87 -1.08 -11.49 2.95
N LEU A 88 -2.00 -10.76 3.56
CA LEU A 88 -1.91 -9.32 3.78
C LEU A 88 -1.55 -9.05 5.24
N GLY A 89 -0.43 -8.37 5.49
CA GLY A 89 -0.01 -7.97 6.84
C GLY A 89 -0.69 -6.69 7.30
N ALA A 90 -0.62 -6.40 8.61
CA ALA A 90 -1.20 -5.19 9.19
C ALA A 90 -0.60 -3.90 8.60
N ASP A 91 0.72 -3.88 8.36
CA ASP A 91 1.40 -2.72 7.75
C ASP A 91 1.00 -2.53 6.29
N GLU A 92 0.94 -3.61 5.53
CA GLU A 92 0.55 -3.58 4.12
C GLU A 92 -0.91 -3.14 3.97
N CYS A 93 -1.79 -3.62 4.85
CA CYS A 93 -3.18 -3.20 4.92
C CYS A 93 -3.31 -1.71 5.25
N ALA A 94 -2.57 -1.22 6.26
CA ALA A 94 -2.59 0.19 6.61
C ALA A 94 -2.06 1.10 5.48
N LEU A 95 -0.99 0.69 4.80
CA LEU A 95 -0.45 1.38 3.64
C LEU A 95 -1.43 1.41 2.47
N SER A 96 -2.10 0.28 2.21
CA SER A 96 -3.10 0.17 1.16
C SER A 96 -4.29 1.11 1.41
N HIS A 97 -4.87 1.07 2.61
CA HIS A 97 -5.98 1.95 2.97
C HIS A 97 -5.58 3.43 3.02
N LEU A 98 -4.37 3.75 3.48
CA LEU A 98 -3.84 5.11 3.43
C LEU A 98 -3.90 5.66 1.99
N VAL A 99 -3.31 4.95 1.03
CA VAL A 99 -3.23 5.43 -0.35
C VAL A 99 -4.61 5.49 -1.00
N ALA A 100 -5.49 4.52 -0.73
CA ALA A 100 -6.86 4.53 -1.23
C ALA A 100 -7.67 5.73 -0.69
N ALA A 101 -7.63 5.96 0.63
CA ALA A 101 -8.32 7.07 1.28
C ALA A 101 -7.76 8.43 0.80
N ALA A 102 -6.43 8.57 0.73
CA ALA A 102 -5.79 9.79 0.25
C ALA A 102 -6.20 10.11 -1.19
N ALA A 103 -6.24 9.11 -2.07
CA ALA A 103 -6.66 9.28 -3.46
C ALA A 103 -8.16 9.60 -3.61
N ALA A 104 -8.98 9.18 -2.65
CA ALA A 104 -10.40 9.55 -2.57
C ALA A 104 -10.63 10.96 -2.00
N GLY A 105 -9.59 11.62 -1.49
CA GLY A 105 -9.71 12.89 -0.78
C GLY A 105 -10.23 12.74 0.65
N ASP A 106 -10.33 11.50 1.18
CA ASP A 106 -10.74 11.25 2.56
C ASP A 106 -9.56 11.54 3.50
N ARG A 107 -9.45 12.82 3.89
CA ARG A 107 -8.37 13.31 4.75
C ARG A 107 -8.42 12.70 6.16
N GLN A 108 -9.61 12.35 6.66
CA GLN A 108 -9.74 11.84 8.03
C GLN A 108 -9.22 10.41 8.11
N ASP A 109 -9.66 9.54 7.20
CA ASP A 109 -9.21 8.15 7.17
C ASP A 109 -7.74 8.05 6.75
N SER A 110 -7.32 8.84 5.75
CA SER A 110 -5.92 8.95 5.36
C SER A 110 -5.02 9.33 6.55
N ARG A 111 -5.45 10.29 7.38
CA ARG A 111 -4.71 10.67 8.59
C ARG A 111 -4.68 9.57 9.63
N LEU A 112 -5.79 8.84 9.83
CA LEU A 112 -5.85 7.72 10.76
C LEU A 112 -4.81 6.65 10.40
N PHE A 113 -4.78 6.18 9.16
CA PHE A 113 -3.81 5.18 8.71
C PHE A 113 -2.37 5.71 8.72
N THR A 114 -2.16 6.96 8.32
CA THR A 114 -0.85 7.63 8.43
C THR A 114 -0.35 7.62 9.88
N SER A 115 -1.25 7.88 10.83
CA SER A 115 -0.96 7.87 12.26
C SER A 115 -0.68 6.48 12.82
N LEU A 116 -0.73 5.40 12.03
CA LEU A 116 -0.24 4.08 12.41
C LEU A 116 1.23 3.87 11.98
N LEU A 117 1.67 4.59 10.95
CA LEU A 117 2.92 4.36 10.23
C LEU A 117 4.05 5.31 10.66
N VAL A 118 3.78 6.62 10.70
CA VAL A 118 4.79 7.67 10.92
C VAL A 118 4.46 8.56 12.12
N SER A 119 5.45 9.27 12.69
CA SER A 119 5.25 10.21 13.81
C SER A 119 5.18 11.66 13.35
N GLY A 120 4.39 12.45 14.08
CA GLY A 120 4.48 13.91 14.14
C GLY A 120 4.59 14.61 12.79
N SER A 121 5.74 15.22 12.52
CA SER A 121 5.97 16.17 11.43
C SER A 121 5.86 15.57 10.02
N ALA A 122 5.98 14.25 9.87
CA ALA A 122 5.91 13.58 8.56
C ALA A 122 4.48 13.21 8.11
N VAL A 123 3.47 13.43 8.96
CA VAL A 123 2.08 13.03 8.66
C VAL A 123 1.57 13.68 7.38
N THR A 124 1.71 15.00 7.26
CA THR A 124 1.24 15.73 6.08
C THR A 124 2.02 15.33 4.82
N GLU A 125 3.36 15.24 4.90
CA GLU A 125 4.20 14.81 3.78
C GLU A 125 3.79 13.43 3.27
N LEU A 126 3.59 12.45 4.17
CA LEU A 126 3.20 11.11 3.76
C LEU A 126 1.81 11.08 3.14
N MET A 127 0.86 11.84 3.68
CA MET A 127 -0.50 11.94 3.12
C MET A 127 -0.49 12.53 1.71
N ASP A 128 0.27 13.60 1.46
CA ASP A 128 0.35 14.24 0.14
C ASP A 128 1.02 13.31 -0.90
N LEU A 129 2.05 12.57 -0.47
CA LEU A 129 2.69 11.53 -1.30
C LEU A 129 1.74 10.36 -1.58
N ALA A 130 0.96 9.94 -0.59
CA ALA A 130 -0.05 8.89 -0.73
C ALA A 130 -1.16 9.30 -1.70
N GLU A 131 -1.64 10.54 -1.61
CA GLU A 131 -2.64 11.10 -2.54
C GLU A 131 -2.11 11.13 -3.97
N THR A 132 -0.88 11.63 -4.16
CA THR A 132 -0.22 11.68 -5.47
C THR A 132 -0.10 10.29 -6.08
N LEU A 133 0.41 9.32 -5.31
CA LEU A 133 0.58 7.94 -5.75
C LEU A 133 -0.77 7.30 -6.07
N GLY A 134 -1.74 7.39 -5.18
CA GLY A 134 -3.03 6.73 -5.35
C GLY A 134 -3.86 7.33 -6.49
N ARG A 135 -3.78 8.65 -6.72
CA ARG A 135 -4.39 9.28 -7.91
C ARG A 135 -3.75 8.79 -9.20
N ALA A 136 -2.42 8.66 -9.23
CA ALA A 136 -1.71 8.12 -10.39
C ALA A 136 -2.12 6.66 -10.70
N LEU A 137 -2.36 5.85 -9.66
CA LEU A 137 -2.83 4.47 -9.81
C LEU A 137 -4.32 4.37 -10.18
N ARG A 138 -5.17 5.30 -9.69
CA ARG A 138 -6.63 5.31 -9.95
C ARG A 138 -7.03 5.84 -11.32
N ALA A 139 -6.25 6.75 -11.91
CA ALA A 139 -6.58 7.42 -13.18
C ALA A 139 -6.80 6.47 -14.38
N GLN A 140 -6.56 5.16 -14.23
CA GLN A 140 -6.74 4.15 -15.26
C GLN A 140 -7.67 2.99 -14.85
N ALA A 141 -8.30 3.04 -13.67
CA ALA A 141 -9.40 2.13 -13.38
C ALA A 141 -10.66 2.64 -14.11
N VAL A 142 -11.15 1.86 -15.07
CA VAL A 142 -12.55 1.91 -15.55
C VAL A 142 -13.49 2.16 -14.36
N PRO A 143 -14.58 2.94 -14.48
CA PRO A 143 -15.49 3.23 -13.36
C PRO A 143 -15.75 1.97 -12.57
N GLU A 144 -15.51 2.04 -11.25
CA GLU A 144 -15.56 0.89 -10.35
C GLU A 144 -16.81 0.04 -10.60
N PRO A 145 -16.71 -1.29 -10.73
CA PRO A 145 -17.82 -2.11 -10.29
C PRO A 145 -17.97 -1.82 -8.80
N SER A 146 -19.11 -1.25 -8.43
CA SER A 146 -19.51 -0.99 -7.04
C SER A 146 -18.94 -2.05 -6.12
N TYR A 147 -17.97 -1.65 -5.28
CA TYR A 147 -17.34 -2.47 -4.27
C TYR A 147 -18.40 -3.39 -3.62
N ARG A 148 -18.30 -4.68 -3.91
CA ARG A 148 -18.94 -5.73 -3.12
C ARG A 148 -17.79 -6.41 -2.39
N PRO A 149 -17.72 -6.36 -1.06
CA PRO A 149 -16.74 -7.16 -0.34
C PRO A 149 -16.88 -8.60 -0.83
N SER A 150 -15.75 -9.23 -1.19
CA SER A 150 -15.72 -10.64 -1.52
C SER A 150 -16.40 -11.42 -0.39
N GLY A 151 -17.14 -12.47 -0.73
CA GLY A 151 -18.07 -13.18 0.16
C GLY A 151 -17.43 -13.96 1.32
N HIS A 152 -16.37 -13.44 1.94
CA HIS A 152 -15.98 -13.87 3.27
C HIS A 152 -17.10 -13.47 4.23
N ARG A 153 -17.94 -14.43 4.62
CA ARG A 153 -18.92 -14.23 5.70
C ARG A 153 -18.14 -13.90 6.98
N PRO A 154 -18.19 -12.67 7.53
CA PRO A 154 -17.67 -12.44 8.86
C PRO A 154 -18.43 -13.34 9.83
N THR A 155 -17.71 -14.06 10.69
CA THR A 155 -18.29 -15.01 11.65
C THR A 155 -19.10 -14.33 12.76
N SER A 156 -18.99 -13.00 12.91
CA SER A 156 -20.01 -12.13 13.48
C SER A 156 -19.59 -10.68 13.21
N THR A 157 -20.48 -9.84 12.72
CA THR A 157 -20.23 -8.39 12.66
C THR A 157 -20.77 -7.78 13.95
N LEU A 158 -19.97 -6.97 14.65
CA LEU A 158 -20.48 -6.11 15.72
C LEU A 158 -21.22 -4.93 15.06
N HIS A 159 -22.47 -4.69 15.46
CA HIS A 159 -23.28 -3.54 15.04
C HIS A 159 -23.11 -2.36 15.99
#